data_AF-A0A0G0WU22-F1
#
_entry.id   AF-A0A0G0WU22-F1
#
_cell.length_a   1.000
_cell.length_b   1.000
_cell.length_c   1.000
_cell.angle_alpha   90.00
_cell.angle_beta   90.00
_cell.angle_gamma   90.00
#
_symmetry.space_group_name_H-M   'P 1'
#
loop_
_entity.id
_entity.type
_entity.pdbx_description
1 polymer ?
#
loop_
_entity_poly.entity_id
_entity_poly.type
_entity_poly.pdbx_seq_one_letter_code
_entity_poly.pdbx_strand_id
1 'polypeptide(L)'
;MTQKKILYAKKDFVSDVKKHISDIAKKYILPEERTMDFALMYIPSESVYYEIANNQPLMDMSRDSRVYPVSPNTLYAHLQVLLLSFQGKELEEQSREVFRLLRAMQKDYEKIDEAIGTLGKHVTNAYNSMSTVATNVSQLGQKLDRTKKISAPEK
;
A
#
# COMPACT_ATOMS: atom_id res chain seq x y z
N MET A 1 -9.97 -55.07 22.12
CA MET A 1 -11.24 -54.33 21.93
C MET A 1 -12.02 -54.96 20.77
N THR A 2 -13.31 -55.22 20.90
CA THR A 2 -14.17 -55.77 19.82
C THR A 2 -14.34 -54.73 18.69
N GLN A 3 -14.25 -55.12 17.41
CA GLN A 3 -14.35 -54.20 16.25
C GLN A 3 -15.56 -53.25 16.32
N LYS A 4 -16.70 -53.75 16.81
CA LYS A 4 -17.93 -52.98 17.01
C LYS A 4 -17.72 -51.76 17.92
N LYS A 5 -16.94 -51.88 19.01
CA LYS A 5 -16.67 -50.77 19.94
C LYS A 5 -15.86 -49.66 19.30
N ILE A 6 -14.89 -50.01 18.44
CA ILE A 6 -14.05 -49.03 17.73
C ILE A 6 -14.91 -48.22 16.75
N LEU A 7 -15.84 -48.86 16.05
CA LEU A 7 -16.74 -48.18 15.13
C LEU A 7 -17.68 -47.18 15.85
N TYR A 8 -18.24 -47.57 16.99
CA TYR A 8 -19.06 -46.64 17.80
C TYR A 8 -18.23 -45.45 18.30
N ALA A 9 -17.05 -45.69 18.87
CA ALA A 9 -16.19 -44.62 19.35
C ALA A 9 -15.79 -43.62 18.24
N LYS A 10 -15.54 -44.10 17.01
CA LYS A 10 -15.28 -43.22 15.86
C LYS A 10 -16.49 -42.37 15.49
N LYS A 11 -17.69 -42.96 15.51
CA LYS A 11 -18.92 -42.22 15.22
C LYS A 11 -19.18 -41.13 16.26
N ASP A 12 -19.01 -41.47 17.54
CA ASP A 12 -19.19 -40.54 18.64
C ASP A 12 -18.17 -39.40 18.57
N PHE A 13 -16.90 -39.73 18.30
CA PHE A 13 -15.84 -38.74 18.06
C PHE A 13 -16.20 -37.74 16.95
N VAL A 14 -16.64 -38.22 15.79
CA VAL A 14 -17.06 -37.36 14.68
C VAL A 14 -18.25 -36.48 15.10
N SER A 15 -19.24 -37.05 15.80
CA SER A 15 -20.39 -36.30 16.29
C SER A 15 -19.99 -35.18 17.25
N ASP A 16 -19.08 -35.45 18.18
CA ASP A 16 -18.60 -34.48 19.15
C ASP A 16 -17.82 -33.34 18.49
N VAL A 17 -16.92 -33.65 17.54
CA VAL A 17 -16.18 -32.62 16.80
C VAL A 17 -17.13 -31.73 16.00
N LYS A 18 -18.13 -32.31 15.32
CA LYS A 18 -19.16 -31.53 14.60
C LYS A 18 -19.93 -30.59 15.54
N LYS A 19 -20.32 -31.09 16.71
CA LYS A 19 -21.00 -30.27 17.72
C LYS A 19 -20.13 -29.11 18.18
N HIS A 20 -18.84 -29.35 18.44
CA HIS A 20 -17.91 -28.29 18.83
C HIS A 20 -17.72 -27.24 17.72
N ILE A 21 -17.61 -27.64 16.46
CA ILE A 21 -17.55 -26.73 15.32
C ILE A 21 -18.80 -25.83 15.29
N SER A 22 -19.99 -26.42 15.34
CA SER A 22 -21.25 -25.67 15.32
C SER A 22 -21.42 -24.75 16.53
N ASP A 23 -21.08 -25.23 17.73
CA ASP A 23 -21.14 -24.45 18.96
C ASP A 23 -20.19 -23.25 18.90
N ILE A 24 -18.96 -23.44 18.41
CA ILE A 24 -17.98 -22.37 18.31
C ILE A 24 -18.43 -21.32 17.31
N ALA A 25 -18.87 -21.75 16.12
CA ALA A 25 -19.36 -20.84 15.09
C ALA A 25 -20.51 -19.97 15.63
N LYS A 26 -21.45 -20.58 16.33
CA LYS A 26 -22.62 -19.87 16.89
C LYS A 26 -22.25 -18.93 18.06
N LYS A 27 -21.31 -19.33 18.92
CA LYS A 27 -21.03 -18.61 20.18
C LYS A 27 -19.94 -17.55 20.06
N TYR A 28 -19.02 -17.67 19.11
CA TYR A 28 -17.80 -16.85 19.07
C TYR A 28 -17.57 -16.12 17.75
N ILE A 29 -18.30 -16.44 16.68
CA ILE A 29 -18.26 -15.68 15.43
C ILE A 29 -19.42 -14.69 15.44
N LEU A 30 -19.24 -13.57 16.12
CA LEU A 30 -20.20 -12.49 16.30
C LEU A 30 -19.61 -11.15 15.81
N PRO A 31 -19.52 -10.92 14.48
CA PRO A 31 -18.95 -9.69 13.93
C PRO A 31 -19.64 -8.41 14.42
N GLU A 32 -20.94 -8.48 14.72
CA GLU A 32 -21.71 -7.37 15.30
C GLU A 32 -21.22 -6.99 16.70
N GLU A 33 -20.65 -7.94 17.43
CA GLU A 33 -20.01 -7.75 18.75
C GLU A 33 -18.50 -7.51 18.63
N ARG A 34 -18.00 -7.17 17.44
CA ARG A 34 -16.59 -6.87 17.15
C ARG A 34 -15.63 -8.06 17.29
N THR A 35 -16.12 -9.29 17.13
CA THR A 35 -15.22 -10.45 16.97
C THR A 35 -14.70 -10.54 15.53
N MET A 36 -13.66 -11.35 15.33
CA MET A 36 -13.30 -11.80 13.99
C MET A 36 -14.44 -12.63 13.40
N ASP A 37 -14.45 -12.73 12.09
CA ASP A 37 -15.45 -13.44 11.33
C ASP A 37 -15.10 -14.93 11.14
N PHE A 38 -14.06 -15.40 11.85
CA PHE A 38 -13.67 -16.80 12.00
C PHE A 38 -13.26 -17.08 13.44
N ALA A 39 -13.14 -18.37 13.79
CA ALA A 39 -12.61 -18.81 15.08
C ALA A 39 -11.54 -19.90 14.92
N LEU A 40 -10.61 -19.96 15.86
CA LEU A 40 -9.65 -21.07 15.97
C LEU A 40 -10.15 -22.05 17.04
N MET A 41 -10.33 -23.31 16.68
CA MET A 41 -10.70 -24.39 17.60
C MET A 41 -9.43 -25.09 18.08
N TYR A 42 -8.97 -24.74 19.27
CA TYR A 42 -7.76 -25.33 19.85
C TYR A 42 -8.00 -26.77 20.31
N ILE A 43 -7.19 -27.69 19.79
CA ILE A 43 -7.18 -29.12 20.11
C ILE A 43 -5.86 -29.44 20.82
N PRO A 44 -5.87 -29.62 22.16
CA PRO A 44 -4.64 -29.76 22.94
C PRO A 44 -3.78 -31.00 22.61
N SER A 45 -4.41 -32.05 22.08
CA SER A 45 -3.71 -33.29 21.71
C SER A 45 -3.39 -33.29 20.22
N GLU A 46 -2.11 -33.37 19.89
CA GLU A 46 -1.65 -33.44 18.49
C GLU A 46 -2.22 -34.66 17.76
N SER A 47 -2.28 -35.83 18.42
CA SER A 47 -2.85 -37.04 17.83
C SER A 47 -4.34 -36.89 17.52
N VAL A 48 -5.09 -36.20 18.38
CA VAL A 48 -6.51 -35.91 18.14
C VAL A 48 -6.66 -34.91 17.00
N TYR A 49 -5.84 -33.86 16.97
CA TYR A 49 -5.81 -32.91 15.86
C TYR A 49 -5.56 -33.62 14.53
N TYR A 50 -4.60 -34.55 14.46
CA TYR A 50 -4.34 -35.31 13.23
C TYR A 50 -5.51 -36.21 12.82
N GLU A 51 -6.24 -36.82 13.77
CA GLU A 51 -7.46 -37.58 13.43
C GLU A 51 -8.53 -36.67 12.81
N ILE A 52 -8.67 -35.43 13.29
CA ILE A 52 -9.60 -34.43 12.71
C ILE A 52 -9.09 -33.97 11.34
N ALA A 53 -7.81 -33.62 11.23
CA ALA A 53 -7.22 -33.08 10.02
C ALA A 53 -7.22 -34.08 8.85
N ASN A 54 -7.12 -35.38 9.15
CA ASN A 54 -7.23 -36.45 8.15
C ASN A 54 -8.69 -36.82 7.82
N ASN A 55 -9.68 -36.26 8.50
CA ASN A 55 -11.09 -36.48 8.25
C ASN A 55 -11.65 -35.35 7.36
N GLN A 56 -11.65 -35.58 6.05
CA GLN A 56 -12.06 -34.59 5.06
C GLN A 56 -13.47 -33.99 5.33
N PRO A 57 -14.52 -34.78 5.63
CA PRO A 57 -15.82 -34.22 6.00
C PRO A 57 -15.81 -33.26 7.20
N LEU A 58 -14.98 -33.52 8.21
CA LEU A 58 -14.83 -32.60 9.35
C LEU A 58 -14.11 -31.32 8.93
N MET A 59 -13.10 -31.42 8.09
CA MET A 59 -12.37 -30.25 7.57
C MET A 59 -13.22 -29.39 6.63
N ASP A 60 -14.08 -30.00 5.81
CA ASP A 60 -15.05 -29.29 4.97
C ASP A 60 -16.05 -28.52 5.84
N MET A 61 -16.68 -29.19 6.82
CA MET A 61 -17.60 -28.53 7.75
C MET A 61 -16.92 -27.41 8.56
N SER A 62 -15.67 -27.62 8.97
CA SER A 62 -14.85 -26.63 9.67
C SER A 62 -14.68 -25.37 8.81
N ARG A 63 -14.33 -25.53 7.53
CA ARG A 63 -14.19 -24.41 6.57
C ARG A 63 -15.50 -23.68 6.35
N ASP A 64 -16.58 -24.41 6.09
CA ASP A 64 -17.91 -23.84 5.85
C ASP A 64 -18.42 -23.06 7.07
N SER A 65 -18.11 -23.56 8.28
CA SER A 65 -18.46 -22.90 9.54
C SER A 65 -17.46 -21.82 9.97
N ARG A 66 -16.38 -21.62 9.20
CA ARG A 66 -15.30 -20.66 9.51
C ARG A 66 -14.64 -20.91 10.86
N VAL A 67 -14.58 -22.16 11.28
CA VAL A 67 -13.92 -22.62 12.51
C VAL A 67 -12.73 -23.47 12.11
N TYR A 68 -11.52 -23.02 12.40
CA TYR A 68 -10.30 -23.70 11.97
C TYR A 68 -9.69 -24.48 13.13
N PRO A 69 -9.66 -25.83 13.07
CA PRO A 69 -8.95 -26.63 14.06
C PRO A 69 -7.46 -26.28 14.07
N VAL A 70 -6.90 -26.11 15.26
CA VAL A 70 -5.47 -25.85 15.46
C VAL A 70 -4.93 -26.70 16.61
N SER A 71 -3.67 -27.10 16.52
CA SER A 71 -2.94 -27.84 17.54
C SER A 71 -1.94 -26.92 18.26
N PRO A 72 -1.26 -27.37 19.33
CA PRO A 72 -0.17 -26.60 19.94
C PRO A 72 0.89 -26.16 18.92
N ASN A 73 1.24 -27.03 17.95
CA ASN A 73 2.24 -26.73 16.93
C ASN A 73 1.72 -25.78 15.85
N THR A 74 0.45 -25.91 15.45
CA THR A 74 -0.11 -25.07 14.39
C THR A 74 -0.66 -23.74 14.89
N LEU A 75 -1.05 -23.62 16.15
CA LEU A 75 -1.55 -22.38 16.74
C LEU A 75 -0.52 -21.26 16.64
N TYR A 76 0.74 -21.52 17.02
CA TYR A 76 1.81 -20.51 16.93
C TYR A 76 1.98 -19.99 15.49
N ALA A 77 1.96 -20.88 14.51
CA ALA A 77 2.06 -20.49 13.10
C ALA A 77 0.88 -19.62 12.66
N HIS A 78 -0.35 -19.94 13.06
CA HIS A 78 -1.52 -19.12 12.76
C HIS A 78 -1.43 -17.74 13.42
N LEU A 79 -1.01 -17.66 14.69
CA LEU A 79 -0.81 -16.39 15.40
C LEU A 79 0.28 -15.55 14.73
N GLN A 80 1.37 -16.17 14.25
CA GLN A 80 2.42 -15.46 13.52
C GLN A 80 1.90 -14.87 12.20
N VAL A 81 1.07 -15.61 11.46
CA VAL A 81 0.45 -15.11 10.22
C VAL A 81 -0.52 -13.97 10.52
N LEU A 82 -1.30 -14.05 11.60
CA LEU A 82 -2.20 -12.98 12.03
C LEU A 82 -1.42 -11.72 12.43
N LEU A 83 -0.34 -11.88 13.20
CA LEU A 83 0.53 -10.77 13.58
C LEU A 83 1.13 -10.06 12.36
N LEU A 84 1.66 -10.82 11.40
CA LEU A 84 2.19 -10.27 10.15
C LEU A 84 1.12 -9.56 9.33
N SER A 85 -0.11 -10.09 9.31
CA SER A 85 -1.23 -9.47 8.60
C SER A 85 -1.60 -8.11 9.21
N PHE A 86 -1.59 -7.99 10.55
CA PHE A 86 -1.83 -6.73 11.24
C PHE A 86 -0.70 -5.72 11.04
N GLN A 87 0.56 -6.16 11.11
CA GLN A 87 1.71 -5.30 10.79
C GLN A 87 1.68 -4.80 9.35
N GLY A 88 1.29 -5.68 8.41
CA GLY A 88 1.11 -5.31 6.99
C GLY A 88 0.04 -4.24 6.80
N LYS A 89 -1.07 -4.32 7.53
CA LYS A 89 -2.14 -3.30 7.51
C LYS A 89 -1.64 -1.93 7.99
N GLU A 90 -0.90 -1.90 9.09
CA GLU A 90 -0.32 -0.66 9.61
C GLU A 90 0.68 -0.03 8.62
N LEU A 91 1.53 -0.87 8.01
CA LEU A 91 2.47 -0.42 6.98
C LEU A 91 1.77 0.12 5.72
N GLU A 92 0.64 -0.46 5.33
CA GLU A 92 -0.17 0.02 4.20
C GLU A 92 -0.67 1.45 4.46
N GLU A 93 -1.19 1.72 5.65
CA GLU A 93 -1.71 3.04 6.05
C GLU A 93 -0.60 4.10 6.00
N GLN A 94 0.58 3.79 6.54
CA GLN A 94 1.75 4.69 6.49
C GLN A 94 2.23 4.92 5.04
N SER A 95 2.29 3.86 4.24
CA SER A 95 2.73 3.94 2.83
C SER A 95 1.80 4.84 2.01
N ARG A 96 0.48 4.75 2.26
CA ARG A 96 -0.52 5.60 1.60
C ARG A 96 -0.27 7.08 1.86
N GLU A 97 0.13 7.45 3.08
CA GLU A 97 0.45 8.82 3.43
C GLU A 97 1.74 9.31 2.74
N VAL A 98 2.78 8.46 2.68
CA VAL A 98 4.00 8.76 1.92
C VAL A 98 3.67 9.02 0.44
N PHE A 99 2.86 8.17 -0.19
CA PHE A 99 2.45 8.38 -1.59
C PHE A 99 1.64 9.66 -1.78
N ARG A 100 0.79 10.03 -0.82
CA ARG A 100 0.03 11.28 -0.87
C ARG A 100 0.96 12.49 -0.87
N LEU A 101 1.97 12.49 0.00
CA LEU A 101 2.98 13.54 0.08
C LEU A 101 3.82 13.63 -1.21
N LEU A 102 4.26 12.50 -1.76
CA LEU A 102 5.01 12.48 -3.01
C LEU A 102 4.23 13.06 -4.19
N ARG A 103 2.93 12.78 -4.31
CA ARG A 103 2.07 13.40 -5.34
C ARG A 103 1.92 14.91 -5.17
N ALA A 104 1.81 15.38 -3.93
CA ALA A 104 1.77 16.81 -3.64
C ALA A 104 3.08 17.49 -4.06
N MET A 105 4.23 16.88 -3.71
CA MET A 105 5.55 17.36 -4.11
C MET A 105 5.73 17.38 -5.63
N GLN A 106 5.27 16.36 -6.34
CA GLN A 106 5.32 16.33 -7.81
C GLN A 106 4.55 17.51 -8.42
N LYS A 107 3.35 17.80 -7.91
CA LYS A 107 2.55 18.94 -8.39
C LYS A 107 3.25 20.28 -8.15
N ASP A 108 3.92 20.42 -7.01
CA ASP A 108 4.66 21.65 -6.70
C ASP A 108 5.92 21.76 -7.57
N TYR A 109 6.60 20.65 -7.86
CA TYR A 109 7.68 20.61 -8.84
C TYR A 109 7.23 21.07 -10.23
N GLU A 110 6.10 20.56 -10.74
CA GLU A 110 5.55 20.95 -12.05
C GLU A 110 5.27 22.46 -12.15
N LYS A 111 4.72 23.07 -11.10
CA LYS A 111 4.52 24.53 -11.05
C LYS A 111 5.84 25.30 -11.09
N ILE A 112 6.85 24.82 -10.37
CA ILE A 112 8.17 25.44 -10.33
C ILE A 112 8.83 25.32 -11.71
N ASP A 113 8.74 24.17 -12.36
CA ASP A 113 9.26 23.93 -13.71
C ASP A 113 8.62 24.89 -14.73
N GLU A 114 7.30 25.06 -14.69
CA GLU A 114 6.58 26.03 -15.54
C GLU A 114 7.02 27.48 -15.27
N ALA A 115 7.19 27.85 -14.00
CA ALA A 115 7.66 29.18 -13.61
C ALA A 115 9.09 29.44 -14.10
N ILE A 116 9.99 28.45 -13.98
CA ILE A 116 11.37 28.53 -14.50
C ILE A 116 11.36 28.65 -16.02
N GLY A 117 10.52 27.87 -16.72
CA GLY A 117 10.36 27.97 -18.17
C GLY A 117 9.91 29.36 -18.62
N THR A 118 8.97 29.97 -17.89
CA THR A 118 8.51 31.34 -18.14
C THR A 118 9.60 32.37 -17.88
N LEU A 119 10.32 32.23 -16.76
CA LEU A 119 11.44 33.10 -16.42
C LEU A 119 12.55 33.04 -17.48
N GLY A 120 12.88 31.84 -17.97
CA GLY A 120 13.84 31.64 -19.06
C GLY A 120 13.46 32.44 -20.31
N LYS A 121 12.19 32.41 -20.73
CA LYS A 121 11.69 33.21 -21.86
C LYS A 121 11.86 34.71 -21.61
N HIS A 122 11.54 35.20 -20.41
CA HIS A 122 11.73 36.62 -20.06
C HIS A 122 13.19 37.05 -20.13
N VAL A 123 14.11 36.23 -19.61
CA VAL A 123 15.56 36.51 -19.66
C VAL A 123 16.05 36.56 -21.11
N THR A 124 15.66 35.59 -21.95
CA THR A 124 16.01 35.58 -23.37
C THR A 124 15.49 36.83 -24.09
N ASN A 125 14.24 37.22 -23.84
CA ASN A 125 13.64 38.41 -24.45
C ASN A 125 14.36 39.70 -24.01
N ALA A 126 14.70 39.82 -22.73
CA ALA A 126 15.45 40.95 -22.20
C ALA A 126 16.85 41.04 -22.83
N TYR A 127 17.55 39.91 -22.95
CA TYR A 127 18.85 39.82 -23.60
C TYR A 127 18.80 40.25 -25.08
N ASN A 128 17.83 39.75 -25.84
CA ASN A 128 17.64 40.13 -27.25
C ASN A 128 17.34 41.63 -27.40
N SER A 129 16.50 42.18 -26.52
CA SER A 129 16.19 43.61 -26.48
C SER A 129 17.43 44.45 -26.20
N MET A 130 18.24 44.04 -25.22
CA MET A 130 19.51 44.69 -24.89
C MET A 130 20.48 44.68 -26.08
N SER A 131 20.59 43.56 -26.79
CA SER A 131 21.43 43.44 -28.00
C SER A 131 20.99 44.39 -29.13
N THR A 132 19.67 44.53 -29.33
CA THR A 132 19.11 45.46 -30.32
C THR A 132 19.39 46.90 -29.94
N VAL A 133 19.21 47.27 -28.67
CA VAL A 133 19.53 48.62 -28.16
C VAL A 133 21.01 48.93 -28.34
N ALA A 134 21.90 48.02 -27.97
CA ALA A 134 23.35 48.19 -28.15
C ALA A 134 23.73 48.43 -29.62
N THR A 135 23.11 47.69 -30.55
CA THR A 135 23.30 47.87 -32.00
C THR A 135 22.84 49.26 -32.45
N ASN A 136 21.66 49.69 -32.01
CA ASN A 136 21.11 51.01 -32.36
C ASN A 136 21.99 52.16 -31.82
N VAL A 137 22.48 52.05 -30.58
CA VAL A 137 23.40 53.02 -29.98
C VAL A 137 24.70 53.12 -30.79
N SER A 138 25.27 51.98 -31.19
CA SER A 138 26.48 51.95 -32.04
C SER A 138 26.23 52.65 -33.38
N GLN A 139 25.12 52.36 -34.06
CA GLN A 139 24.75 53.02 -35.32
C GLN A 139 24.52 54.52 -35.14
N LEU A 140 23.89 54.95 -34.03
CA LEU A 140 23.68 56.35 -33.72
C LEU A 140 25.01 57.09 -33.50
N GLY A 141 25.95 56.46 -32.78
CA GLY A 141 27.32 56.96 -32.61
C GLY A 141 28.02 57.16 -33.96
N GLN A 142 27.96 56.16 -34.85
CA GLN A 142 28.51 56.28 -36.20
C GLN A 142 27.89 57.43 -37.01
N LYS A 143 26.58 57.65 -36.88
CA LYS A 143 25.89 58.78 -37.54
C LYS A 143 26.35 60.12 -36.96
N LEU A 144 26.45 60.24 -35.64
CA LEU A 144 26.95 61.44 -34.96
C LEU A 144 28.38 61.79 -35.36
N ASP A 145 29.27 60.79 -35.47
CA ASP A 145 30.64 60.98 -35.92
C ASP A 145 30.72 61.47 -37.37
N ARG A 146 29.83 60.99 -38.24
CA ARG A 146 29.72 61.51 -39.62
C ARG A 146 29.28 62.98 -39.61
N THR A 147 28.30 63.36 -38.80
CA THR A 147 27.84 64.75 -38.71
C THR A 147 28.94 65.68 -38.17
N LYS A 148 29.72 65.25 -37.16
CA LYS A 148 30.87 66.03 -36.65
C LYS A 148 31.93 66.30 -37.72
N LYS A 149 32.16 65.35 -38.65
CA LYS A 149 33.08 65.55 -39.78
C LYS A 149 32.56 66.55 -40.81
N ILE A 150 31.24 66.74 -40.91
CA ILE A 150 30.61 67.71 -41.81
C ILE A 150 30.63 69.12 -41.21
N SER A 151 30.62 69.26 -39.88
CA SER A 151 30.58 70.55 -39.18
C SER A 151 31.95 71.18 -38.88
N ALA A 152 33.06 70.56 -39.29
CA ALA A 152 34.40 71.17 -39.22
C ALA A 152 34.71 71.81 -40.59
N PRO A 153 34.63 73.15 -40.74
CA PRO A 153 34.99 73.80 -41.99
C PRO A 153 36.50 73.69 -42.20
N GLU A 154 36.89 73.44 -43.44
CA GLU A 154 38.25 73.61 -43.94
C GLU A 154 38.81 74.97 -43.51
N LYS A 155 39.99 74.94 -42.88
CA LYS A 155 41.00 75.98 -42.93
C LYS A 155 42.36 75.33 -43.11
#